data_AF-A0A0F5VG46-F1
#
_entry.id   AF-A0A0F5VG46-F1
#
_cell.length_a   1.000
_cell.length_b   1.000
_cell.length_c   1.000
_cell.angle_alpha   90.00
_cell.angle_beta   90.00
_cell.angle_gamma   90.00
#
_symmetry.space_group_name_H-M   'P 1'
#
loop_
_entity.id
_entity.type
_entity.pdbx_description
1 polymer ?
#
loop_
_entity_poly.entity_id
_entity_poly.type
_entity_poly.pdbx_seq_one_letter_code
_entity_poly.pdbx_strand_id
1 'polypeptide(L)'
;MKYDSEYYTLEESGDSTSYMLNQIEGSDDGLERLMSLFPIHRKVLGPGRVGISEGNRAKFQPCDYHETAEQLVSEKFRQVLAPFNLPGVDFYQTNIVNGDKIWSEHYYMHIWNHHQAIHKKRSEI
;
A
#
# COMPACT_ATOMS: atom_id res chain seq x y z
N MET A 1 22.57 -7.06 -10.93
CA MET A 1 22.47 -7.25 -9.47
C MET A 1 22.19 -8.73 -9.23
N LYS A 2 22.89 -9.40 -8.30
CA LYS A 2 22.59 -10.79 -7.94
C LYS A 2 21.77 -10.74 -6.66
N TYR A 3 20.48 -11.04 -6.77
CA TYR A 3 19.59 -11.16 -5.61
C TYR A 3 19.83 -12.52 -4.96
N ASP A 4 19.70 -12.58 -3.63
CA ASP A 4 19.64 -13.86 -2.93
C ASP A 4 18.28 -14.55 -3.19
N SER A 5 18.13 -15.76 -2.68
CA SER A 5 16.91 -16.55 -2.78
C SER A 5 16.20 -16.66 -1.43
N GLU A 6 16.40 -15.66 -0.59
CA GLU A 6 15.84 -15.59 0.76
C GLU A 6 14.50 -14.84 0.74
N TYR A 7 13.69 -15.09 1.76
CA TYR A 7 12.42 -14.37 1.98
C TYR A 7 12.60 -13.37 3.11
N TYR A 8 12.00 -12.18 2.94
CA TYR A 8 12.05 -11.09 3.91
C TYR A 8 10.65 -10.56 4.19
N THR A 9 10.43 -10.09 5.42
CA THR A 9 9.24 -9.30 5.78
C THR A 9 9.51 -7.83 5.46
N LEU A 10 8.55 -7.15 4.85
CA LEU A 10 8.60 -5.73 4.59
C LEU A 10 7.86 -5.00 5.72
N GLU A 11 8.56 -4.16 6.46
CA GLU A 11 8.02 -3.41 7.60
C GLU A 11 8.33 -1.92 7.43
N GLU A 12 7.39 -1.06 7.83
CA GLU A 12 7.65 0.37 7.90
C GLU A 12 8.51 0.67 9.15
N SER A 13 9.48 1.58 9.03
CA SER A 13 10.37 1.93 10.14
C SER A 13 10.70 3.42 10.16
N GLY A 14 11.13 3.91 11.33
CA GLY A 14 11.46 5.32 11.54
C GLY A 14 10.25 6.18 11.87
N ASP A 15 10.36 7.49 11.61
CA ASP A 15 9.37 8.50 12.03
C ASP A 15 7.99 8.32 11.37
N SER A 16 7.92 7.62 10.24
CA SER A 16 6.67 7.40 9.52
C SER A 16 5.73 6.43 10.25
N THR A 17 6.27 5.55 11.10
CA THR A 17 5.48 4.66 11.99
C THR A 17 4.67 5.41 13.05
N SER A 18 4.95 6.71 13.26
CA SER A 18 4.16 7.57 14.16
C SER A 18 2.84 8.06 13.55
N TYR A 19 2.54 7.65 12.31
CA TYR A 19 1.37 8.09 11.57
C TYR A 19 0.56 6.90 11.07
N MET A 20 -0.75 6.97 11.26
CA MET A 20 -1.68 6.00 10.66
C MET A 20 -2.41 6.66 9.50
N LEU A 21 -2.46 5.96 8.37
CA LEU A 21 -3.14 6.41 7.16
C LEU A 21 -4.35 5.49 6.91
N ASN A 22 -5.53 6.10 6.81
CA ASN A 22 -6.78 5.40 6.52
C ASN A 22 -7.46 6.00 5.30
N GLN A 23 -8.33 5.22 4.64
CA GLN A 23 -9.17 5.71 3.56
C GLN A 23 -10.04 6.88 4.07
N ILE A 24 -10.24 7.88 3.21
CA ILE A 24 -11.13 9.03 3.48
C ILE A 24 -12.22 9.15 2.41
N GLU A 25 -13.22 9.98 2.72
CA GLU A 25 -14.35 10.30 1.83
C GLU A 25 -13.87 10.81 0.45
N GLY A 26 -14.62 10.46 -0.59
CA GLY A 26 -14.30 10.78 -1.98
C GLY A 26 -13.33 9.80 -2.65
N SER A 27 -12.97 8.72 -1.97
CA SER A 27 -12.43 7.51 -2.61
C SER A 27 -13.57 6.66 -3.18
N ASP A 28 -13.31 5.87 -4.21
CA ASP A 28 -14.30 4.94 -4.75
C ASP A 28 -14.80 3.96 -3.69
N ASP A 29 -16.12 3.74 -3.66
CA ASP A 29 -16.78 2.80 -2.76
C ASP A 29 -16.23 1.38 -2.98
N GLY A 30 -15.76 0.78 -1.88
CA GLY A 30 -15.29 -0.60 -1.88
C GLY A 30 -13.79 -0.79 -2.08
N LEU A 31 -12.98 0.27 -2.21
CA LEU A 31 -11.51 0.13 -2.22
C LEU A 31 -11.02 -0.74 -1.03
N GLU A 32 -11.45 -0.42 0.19
CA GLU A 32 -11.22 -1.22 1.42
C GLU A 32 -11.58 -2.71 1.33
N ARG A 33 -12.62 -3.09 0.56
CA ARG A 33 -13.10 -4.48 0.46
C ARG A 33 -12.53 -5.22 -0.73
N LEU A 34 -12.19 -4.49 -1.79
CA LEU A 34 -11.75 -5.02 -3.07
C LEU A 34 -10.35 -5.62 -3.01
N MET A 35 -9.53 -5.14 -2.09
CA MET A 35 -8.16 -5.61 -1.92
C MET A 35 -8.04 -7.02 -1.33
N SER A 36 -9.17 -7.65 -0.95
CA SER A 36 -9.20 -9.04 -0.47
C SER A 36 -9.49 -10.09 -1.56
N LEU A 37 -10.10 -9.72 -2.70
CA LEU A 37 -10.64 -10.70 -3.66
C LEU A 37 -10.72 -10.14 -5.11
N PHE A 38 -9.86 -10.66 -5.99
CA PHE A 38 -9.79 -10.48 -7.45
C PHE A 38 -9.22 -9.15 -7.96
N PRO A 39 -8.64 -9.12 -9.19
CA PRO A 39 -8.02 -7.91 -9.78
C PRO A 39 -9.01 -6.73 -9.81
N ILE A 40 -8.62 -5.59 -9.25
CA ILE A 40 -9.55 -4.47 -9.00
C ILE A 40 -9.61 -3.46 -10.17
N HIS A 41 -8.82 -3.65 -11.24
CA HIS A 41 -8.82 -2.80 -12.44
C HIS A 41 -10.19 -2.58 -13.09
N ARG A 42 -11.18 -3.46 -12.85
CA ARG A 42 -12.55 -3.32 -13.40
C ARG A 42 -13.51 -2.54 -12.49
N LYS A 43 -13.07 -2.17 -11.30
CA LYS A 43 -13.93 -1.61 -10.24
C LYS A 43 -13.43 -0.27 -9.68
N VAL A 44 -12.21 0.13 -10.04
CA VAL A 44 -11.66 1.44 -9.73
C VAL A 44 -12.02 2.40 -10.87
N LEU A 45 -12.76 3.47 -10.54
CA LEU A 45 -13.25 4.52 -11.44
C LEU A 45 -12.43 5.81 -11.32
N GLY A 46 -11.73 6.01 -10.19
CA GLY A 46 -10.85 7.14 -9.93
C GLY A 46 -9.72 6.80 -8.95
N PRO A 47 -8.81 7.75 -8.67
CA PRO A 47 -7.73 7.52 -7.71
C PRO A 47 -8.29 7.32 -6.30
N GLY A 48 -7.69 6.41 -5.54
CA GLY A 48 -7.95 6.26 -4.11
C GLY A 48 -7.55 7.51 -3.34
N ARG A 49 -8.08 7.68 -2.13
CA ARG A 49 -7.71 8.79 -1.23
C ARG A 49 -7.53 8.29 0.19
N VAL A 50 -6.37 8.58 0.75
CA VAL A 50 -6.06 8.29 2.14
C VAL A 50 -5.76 9.57 2.89
N GLY A 51 -6.03 9.58 4.19
CA GLY A 51 -5.72 10.69 5.07
C GLY A 51 -5.14 10.19 6.39
N ILE A 52 -4.56 11.12 7.14
CA ILE A 52 -3.89 10.84 8.40
C ILE A 52 -4.95 10.70 9.51
N SER A 53 -5.16 9.48 9.99
CA SER A 53 -6.06 9.19 11.11
C SER A 53 -5.39 9.41 12.47
N GLU A 54 -4.10 9.11 12.59
CA GLU A 54 -3.31 9.31 13.80
C GLU A 54 -1.95 9.95 13.50
N GLY A 55 -1.41 10.69 14.48
CA GLY A 55 -0.14 11.42 14.37
C GLY A 55 -0.31 12.93 14.13
N ASN A 56 0.80 13.68 14.23
CA ASN A 56 0.78 15.14 14.08
C ASN A 56 0.73 15.55 12.60
N ARG A 57 -0.47 15.80 12.08
CA ARG A 57 -0.71 16.22 10.69
C ARG A 57 0.18 17.36 10.19
N ALA A 58 0.56 18.32 11.05
CA ALA A 58 1.40 19.44 10.63
C ALA A 58 2.85 19.03 10.33
N LYS A 59 3.33 17.92 10.91
CA LYS A 59 4.69 17.41 10.75
C LYS A 59 4.79 16.24 9.76
N PHE A 60 3.65 15.75 9.27
CA PHE A 60 3.61 14.62 8.36
C PHE A 60 4.33 14.92 7.03
N GLN A 61 5.14 13.97 6.60
CA GLN A 61 5.66 13.86 5.23
C GLN A 61 5.50 12.41 4.79
N PRO A 62 5.01 12.15 3.57
CA PRO A 62 4.90 10.79 3.08
C PRO A 62 6.28 10.22 2.80
N CYS A 63 6.41 8.91 2.96
CA CYS A 63 7.62 8.17 2.62
C CYS A 63 7.37 7.20 1.46
N ASP A 64 8.37 6.38 1.15
CA ASP A 64 8.32 5.46 0.00
C ASP A 64 7.45 4.22 0.26
N TYR A 65 7.20 3.87 1.53
CA TYR A 65 6.41 2.70 1.95
C TYR A 65 5.66 3.00 3.25
N HIS A 66 4.34 2.91 3.21
CA HIS A 66 3.47 3.01 4.37
C HIS A 66 2.75 1.69 4.62
N GLU A 67 2.85 1.20 5.86
CA GLU A 67 2.15 0.01 6.32
C GLU A 67 0.72 0.40 6.70
N THR A 68 -0.21 0.16 5.78
CA THR A 68 -1.65 0.29 6.02
C THR A 68 -2.30 -1.09 5.91
N ALA A 69 -3.64 -1.18 5.95
CA ALA A 69 -4.34 -2.44 5.69
C ALA A 69 -3.88 -3.11 4.38
N GLU A 70 -3.45 -2.30 3.41
CA GLU A 70 -2.77 -2.70 2.18
C GLU A 70 -1.55 -1.79 1.97
N GLN A 71 -0.47 -2.31 1.39
CA GLN A 71 0.76 -1.53 1.30
C GLN A 71 0.58 -0.32 0.39
N LEU A 72 0.87 0.88 0.92
CA LEU A 72 0.86 2.12 0.13
C LEU A 72 2.30 2.51 -0.20
N VAL A 73 2.64 2.59 -1.49
CA VAL A 73 4.02 2.78 -1.96
C VAL A 73 4.15 4.01 -2.85
N SER A 74 5.32 4.65 -2.85
CA SER A 74 5.58 5.77 -3.77
C SER A 74 5.82 5.31 -5.21
N GLU A 75 5.71 6.24 -6.15
CA GLU A 75 6.12 6.04 -7.56
C GLU A 75 7.58 5.55 -7.66
N LYS A 76 8.47 6.10 -6.83
CA LYS A 76 9.88 5.69 -6.78
C LYS A 76 10.00 4.22 -6.37
N PHE A 77 9.25 3.78 -5.36
CA PHE A 77 9.22 2.37 -4.95
C PHE A 77 8.68 1.48 -6.08
N ARG A 78 7.58 1.90 -6.72
CA ARG A 78 7.01 1.20 -7.88
C ARG A 78 8.02 1.03 -9.02
N GLN A 79 8.80 2.06 -9.32
CA GLN A 79 9.85 2.01 -10.34
C GLN A 79 10.98 1.04 -9.99
N VAL A 80 11.32 0.89 -8.70
CA VAL A 80 12.28 -0.13 -8.24
C VAL A 80 11.73 -1.53 -8.46
N LEU A 81 10.42 -1.75 -8.29
CA LEU A 81 9.78 -3.05 -8.51
C LEU A 81 9.54 -3.39 -9.99
N ALA A 82 9.41 -2.40 -10.86
CA ALA A 82 9.04 -2.60 -12.26
C ALA A 82 9.91 -3.63 -13.03
N PRO A 83 11.25 -3.68 -12.86
CA PRO A 83 12.09 -4.65 -13.57
C PRO A 83 11.88 -6.11 -13.14
N PHE A 84 11.28 -6.36 -11.97
CA PHE A 84 11.08 -7.71 -11.44
C PHE A 84 9.90 -8.45 -12.08
N ASN A 85 9.00 -7.72 -12.77
CA ASN A 85 7.82 -8.29 -13.43
C ASN A 85 7.03 -9.24 -12.49
N LEU A 86 6.72 -8.75 -11.29
CA LEU A 86 6.13 -9.53 -10.21
C LEU A 86 4.73 -10.03 -10.61
N PRO A 87 4.49 -11.35 -10.70
CA PRO A 87 3.19 -11.88 -11.05
C PRO A 87 2.18 -11.63 -9.93
N GLY A 88 0.97 -11.21 -10.30
CA GLY A 88 -0.11 -10.97 -9.35
C GLY A 88 0.10 -9.72 -8.49
N VAL A 89 0.88 -8.75 -8.95
CA VAL A 89 1.00 -7.44 -8.29
C VAL A 89 0.40 -6.37 -9.19
N ASP A 90 -0.57 -5.63 -8.67
CA ASP A 90 -1.14 -4.46 -9.31
C ASP A 90 -0.84 -3.19 -8.50
N PHE A 91 -0.82 -2.05 -9.18
CA PHE A 91 -0.69 -0.73 -8.55
C PHE A 91 -1.89 0.14 -8.89
N TYR A 92 -2.49 0.74 -7.87
CA TYR A 92 -3.65 1.60 -7.99
C TYR A 92 -3.32 2.98 -7.47
N GLN A 93 -3.45 4.00 -8.32
CA GLN A 93 -3.09 5.36 -7.94
C GLN A 93 -3.94 5.82 -6.74
N THR A 94 -3.27 6.31 -5.71
CA THR A 94 -3.87 6.70 -4.44
C THR A 94 -3.23 7.99 -3.97
N ASN A 95 -4.06 8.99 -3.70
CA ASN A 95 -3.63 10.27 -3.20
C ASN A 95 -3.56 10.26 -1.67
N ILE A 96 -2.45 10.73 -1.10
CA ILE A 96 -2.38 11.08 0.32
C ILE A 96 -2.88 12.51 0.48
N VAL A 97 -3.88 12.73 1.33
CA VAL A 97 -4.55 14.01 1.53
C VAL A 97 -4.38 14.46 2.98
N ASN A 98 -3.90 15.69 3.15
CA ASN A 98 -3.71 16.33 4.45
C ASN A 98 -4.09 17.81 4.37
N GLY A 99 -5.38 18.09 4.55
CA GLY A 99 -5.93 19.43 4.29
C GLY A 99 -5.74 19.80 2.82
N ASP A 100 -5.08 20.94 2.57
CA ASP A 100 -4.79 21.42 1.21
C ASP A 100 -3.59 20.72 0.55
N LYS A 101 -2.82 19.91 1.30
CA LYS A 101 -1.68 19.16 0.77
C LYS A 101 -2.17 17.83 0.18
N ILE A 102 -1.83 17.59 -1.08
CA ILE A 102 -2.13 16.36 -1.80
C ILE A 102 -0.84 15.82 -2.42
N TRP A 103 -0.50 14.57 -2.08
CA TRP A 103 0.56 13.83 -2.75
C TRP A 103 -0.08 12.78 -3.64
N SER A 104 0.17 12.86 -4.95
CA SER A 104 -0.50 12.03 -5.97
C SER A 104 0.42 10.96 -6.59
N GLU A 105 1.66 10.87 -6.10
CA GLU A 105 2.72 9.97 -6.56
C GLU A 105 2.79 8.71 -5.69
N HIS A 106 1.63 8.23 -5.23
CA HIS A 106 1.50 7.07 -4.36
C HIS A 106 0.47 6.09 -4.93
N TYR A 107 0.66 4.83 -4.60
CA TYR A 107 -0.12 3.73 -5.14
C TYR A 107 -0.39 2.71 -4.05
N TYR A 108 -1.63 2.25 -3.95
CA TYR A 108 -1.86 0.98 -3.29
C TYR A 108 -1.24 -0.14 -4.13
N MET A 109 -0.33 -0.90 -3.51
CA MET A 109 0.26 -2.10 -4.06
C MET A 109 -0.60 -3.28 -3.64
N HIS A 110 -1.39 -3.80 -4.57
CA HIS A 110 -2.24 -4.95 -4.33
C HIS A 110 -1.52 -6.23 -4.76
N ILE A 111 -1.34 -7.16 -3.83
CA ILE A 111 -0.77 -8.48 -4.11
C ILE A 111 -1.90 -9.50 -4.14
N TRP A 112 -2.16 -10.10 -5.30
CA TRP A 112 -3.18 -11.13 -5.55
C TRP A 112 -2.82 -12.44 -4.83
N ASN A 113 -2.99 -12.49 -3.51
CA ASN A 113 -2.72 -13.71 -2.77
C ASN A 113 -4.00 -14.31 -2.18
N HIS A 114 -4.20 -15.60 -2.48
CA HIS A 114 -5.12 -16.43 -1.71
C HIS A 114 -4.63 -16.48 -0.26
N HIS A 115 -5.43 -15.94 0.67
CA HIS A 115 -5.15 -15.87 2.13
C HIS A 115 -4.88 -17.22 2.85
N GLN A 116 -4.76 -18.35 2.13
CA GLN A 116 -4.54 -19.69 2.69
C GLN A 116 -3.12 -20.24 2.46
N ALA A 117 -2.13 -19.41 2.14
CA ALA A 117 -0.76 -19.84 1.89
C ALA A 117 0.08 -20.07 3.18
N ILE A 118 -0.32 -19.52 4.33
CA ILE A 118 0.43 -19.68 5.59
C ILE A 118 0.25 -21.10 6.13
N HIS A 119 1.36 -21.78 6.43
CA HIS A 119 1.35 -23.15 6.93
C HIS A 119 0.97 -23.23 8.42
N LYS A 120 -0.34 -23.26 8.70
CA LYS A 120 -0.94 -23.20 10.04
C LYS A 120 -0.41 -24.20 11.09
N LYS A 121 0.19 -25.32 10.69
CA LYS A 121 0.73 -26.34 11.62
C LYS A 121 2.23 -26.18 11.93
N ARG A 122 2.94 -25.34 11.19
CA ARG A 122 4.41 -25.16 11.30
C ARG A 122 4.78 -23.71 11.63
N SER A 123 3.88 -22.78 11.39
CA SER A 123 4.00 -21.40 11.82
C SER A 123 3.47 -21.28 13.25
N GLU A 124 4.32 -20.83 14.17
CA GLU A 124 3.90 -20.23 15.44
C GLU A 124 3.73 -18.74 15.17
N ILE A 125 2.52 -18.21 15.35
CA ILE A 125 2.12 -16.84 15.03
C ILE A 125 1.55 -16.20 16.29
#